data_AF-A0AAD5RMC2-F1
#
_entry.id   AF-A0AAD5RMC2-F1
#
_cell.length_a   1.000
_cell.length_b   1.000
_cell.length_c   1.000
_cell.angle_alpha   90.00
_cell.angle_beta   90.00
_cell.angle_gamma   90.00
#
_symmetry.space_group_name_H-M   'P 1'
#
loop_
_entity.id
_entity.type
_entity.pdbx_description
1 polymer ?
#
loop_
_entity_poly.entity_id
_entity_poly.type
_entity_poly.pdbx_seq_one_letter_code
_entity_poly.pdbx_strand_id
1 'polypeptide(L)'
;MILKQRVLYITANLKSTECRWEELPGNDMKVHGAALATSAAPIWLPEFVKPETRTRYSDGTFYQNGPGSAAFNEKDVLWPSVEDERNPLDFLLCLGTGRQASDSGIRAGSHDF
;
A
#
# COMPACT_ATOMS: atom_id res chain seq x y z
N MET A 1 8.62 -26.34 -8.91
CA MET A 1 8.84 -25.26 -7.92
C MET A 1 8.36 -23.95 -8.56
N ILE A 2 7.07 -23.64 -8.45
CA ILE A 2 6.46 -22.49 -9.14
C ILE A 2 6.46 -21.34 -8.14
N LEU A 3 7.35 -20.36 -8.35
CA LEU A 3 7.34 -19.10 -7.62
C LEU A 3 5.97 -18.43 -7.85
N LYS A 4 5.09 -18.47 -6.83
CA LYS A 4 3.93 -17.60 -6.79
C LYS A 4 4.40 -16.20 -6.47
N GLN A 5 4.77 -15.45 -7.51
CA GLN A 5 4.84 -13.99 -7.48
C GLN A 5 3.45 -13.46 -7.19
N ARG A 6 3.13 -13.28 -5.91
CA ARG A 6 1.98 -12.49 -5.46
C ARG A 6 2.48 -11.07 -5.32
N VAL A 7 2.20 -10.30 -6.37
CA VAL A 7 2.46 -8.88 -6.46
C VAL A 7 1.67 -8.18 -5.35
N LEU A 8 2.43 -7.43 -4.55
CA LEU A 8 2.02 -6.55 -3.46
C LEU A 8 0.81 -5.70 -3.86
N TYR A 9 -0.34 -5.94 -3.23
CA TYR A 9 -1.52 -5.10 -3.41
C TYR A 9 -1.35 -3.86 -2.54
N ILE A 10 -1.18 -2.73 -3.21
CA ILE A 10 -1.09 -1.40 -2.60
C ILE A 10 -2.39 -1.14 -1.82
N THR A 11 -2.31 -1.27 -0.50
CA THR A 11 -3.09 -0.55 0.53
C THR A 11 -4.43 0.04 0.07
N ALA A 12 -5.39 -0.82 -0.27
CA ALA A 12 -6.78 -0.43 -0.39
C ALA A 12 -7.50 -0.73 0.94
N ASN A 13 -7.40 0.21 1.88
CA ASN A 13 -8.42 0.44 2.91
C ASN A 13 -8.72 -0.75 3.87
N LEU A 14 -7.81 -0.98 4.82
CA LEU A 14 -7.82 -2.01 5.88
C LEU A 14 -8.94 -1.91 6.94
N LYS A 15 -10.14 -1.40 6.63
CA LYS A 15 -11.23 -1.22 7.61
C LYS A 15 -12.53 -1.99 7.36
N SER A 16 -12.67 -2.83 6.34
CA SER A 16 -13.91 -3.61 6.15
C SER A 16 -13.68 -5.12 6.19
N THR A 17 -14.29 -5.78 7.16
CA THR A 17 -14.44 -7.24 7.30
C THR A 17 -15.44 -7.84 6.30
N GLU A 18 -15.64 -7.22 5.14
CA GLU A 18 -16.52 -7.71 4.07
C GLU A 18 -15.66 -8.21 2.90
N CYS A 19 -16.01 -9.38 2.36
CA CYS A 19 -15.45 -9.93 1.13
C CYS A 19 -15.56 -8.87 0.01
N ARG A 20 -14.44 -8.21 -0.32
CA ARG A 20 -14.44 -7.22 -1.40
C ARG A 20 -14.49 -7.96 -2.73
N TRP A 21 -15.38 -7.54 -3.62
CA TRP A 21 -15.56 -8.09 -4.97
C TRP A 21 -14.25 -8.16 -5.79
N GLU A 22 -13.24 -7.38 -5.42
CA GLU A 22 -11.93 -7.29 -6.05
C GLU A 22 -10.95 -8.38 -5.60
N GLU A 23 -11.24 -9.07 -4.49
CA GLU A 23 -10.45 -10.20 -3.98
C GLU A 23 -10.92 -11.55 -4.54
N LEU A 24 -11.98 -11.55 -5.36
CA LEU A 24 -12.48 -12.74 -6.03
C LEU A 24 -11.55 -13.14 -7.18
N PRO A 25 -11.28 -14.45 -7.37
CA PRO A 25 -10.48 -14.94 -8.49
C PRO A 25 -11.02 -14.42 -9.83
N GLY A 26 -10.17 -13.75 -10.62
CA GLY A 26 -10.53 -13.20 -11.93
C GLY A 26 -10.97 -11.74 -11.92
N ASN A 27 -11.13 -11.12 -10.75
CA ASN A 27 -11.39 -9.68 -10.61
C ASN A 27 -10.14 -8.87 -10.28
N ASP A 28 -8.95 -9.46 -10.38
CA ASP A 28 -7.68 -8.77 -10.14
C ASP A 28 -7.48 -7.57 -11.08
N MET A 29 -6.89 -6.51 -10.55
CA MET A 29 -6.57 -5.33 -11.35
C MET A 29 -5.32 -5.59 -12.22
N LYS A 30 -5.36 -5.16 -13.49
CA LYS A 30 -4.17 -5.19 -14.35
C LYS A 30 -3.07 -4.30 -13.74
N VAL A 31 -1.81 -4.67 -13.91
CA VAL A 31 -0.65 -3.96 -13.33
C VAL A 31 -0.68 -2.45 -13.65
N HIS A 32 -0.96 -2.08 -14.90
CA HIS A 32 -1.04 -0.66 -15.27
C HIS A 32 -2.26 0.05 -14.67
N GLY A 33 -3.37 -0.65 -14.45
CA GLY A 33 -4.53 -0.10 -13.76
C GLY A 33 -4.22 0.20 -12.29
N ALA A 34 -3.51 -0.71 -11.62
CA ALA A 34 -3.07 -0.52 -10.25
C ALA A 34 -2.09 0.65 -10.11
N ALA A 35 -1.13 0.76 -11.05
CA ALA A 35 -0.20 1.88 -11.11
C ALA A 35 -0.93 3.22 -11.30
N LEU A 36 -1.89 3.29 -12.22
CA LEU A 36 -2.69 4.50 -12.45
C LEU A 36 -3.55 4.87 -11.23
N ALA A 37 -4.18 3.87 -10.60
CA ALA A 37 -4.99 4.06 -9.39
C ALA A 37 -4.17 4.65 -8.23
N THR A 38 -3.00 4.09 -7.94
CA THR A 38 -2.19 4.55 -6.80
C THR A 38 -1.58 5.93 -7.02
N SER A 39 -1.36 6.34 -8.27
CA SER A 39 -0.75 7.63 -8.62
C SER A 39 -1.76 8.73 -8.90
N ALA A 40 -3.07 8.47 -8.78
CA ALA A 40 -4.13 9.40 -9.17
C ALA A 40 -4.28 10.56 -8.16
N ALA A 41 -3.23 11.38 -8.03
CA ALA A 41 -3.15 12.51 -7.11
C ALA A 41 -4.25 13.53 -7.44
N PRO A 42 -5.23 13.75 -6.53
CA PRO A 42 -6.24 14.78 -6.68
C PRO A 42 -5.58 16.12 -6.90
N ILE A 43 -6.23 16.97 -7.71
CA ILE A 43 -5.74 18.23 -8.28
C ILE A 43 -4.76 18.09 -9.46
N TRP A 44 -4.02 16.98 -9.56
CA TRP A 44 -3.04 16.76 -10.63
C TRP A 44 -3.53 15.80 -11.70
N LEU A 45 -4.20 14.72 -11.28
CA LEU A 45 -4.63 13.61 -12.14
C LEU A 45 -6.10 13.25 -11.90
N PRO A 46 -6.82 12.77 -12.93
CA PRO A 46 -8.16 12.25 -12.76
C PRO A 46 -8.15 10.92 -11.98
N GLU A 47 -9.24 10.63 -11.30
CA GLU A 47 -9.44 9.34 -10.64
C GLU A 47 -9.40 8.18 -11.64
N PHE A 48 -8.84 7.05 -11.23
CA PHE A 48 -8.88 5.84 -12.03
C PHE A 48 -10.21 5.12 -11.79
N VAL A 49 -10.93 4.81 -12.88
CA VAL A 49 -12.17 4.03 -12.80
C VAL A 49 -11.93 2.65 -13.38
N LYS A 50 -12.07 1.61 -12.55
CA LYS A 50 -11.97 0.23 -13.03
C LYS A 50 -13.22 -0.10 -13.88
N PRO A 51 -13.07 -0.44 -15.17
CA PRO A 51 -14.21 -0.60 -16.07
C PRO A 51 -15.21 -1.68 -15.64
N GLU A 52 -14.70 -2.79 -15.08
CA GLU A 52 -15.50 -3.97 -14.76
C GLU A 52 -16.39 -3.76 -13.53
N THR A 53 -15.85 -3.14 -12.49
CA THR A 53 -16.55 -2.93 -11.21
C THR A 53 -17.14 -1.53 -11.07
N ARG A 54 -16.72 -0.59 -11.94
CA ARG A 54 -16.96 0.85 -11.82
C ARG A 54 -16.47 1.46 -10.51
N THR A 55 -15.57 0.77 -9.80
CA THR A 55 -14.89 1.30 -8.61
C THR A 55 -14.01 2.48 -9.01
N ARG A 56 -14.06 3.56 -8.24
CA ARG A 56 -13.19 4.73 -8.40
C ARG A 56 -12.05 4.66 -7.40
N TYR A 57 -10.85 4.97 -7.87
CA TYR A 57 -9.63 4.98 -7.08
C TYR A 57 -8.95 6.34 -7.18
N SER A 58 -8.46 6.80 -6.04
CA SER A 58 -7.67 8.01 -5.90
C SER A 58 -6.30 7.63 -5.30
N ASP A 59 -5.36 8.57 -5.32
CA ASP A 59 -3.98 8.36 -4.86
C ASP A 59 -3.87 7.74 -3.46
N GLY A 60 -2.89 6.85 -3.30
CA GLY A 60 -2.58 6.21 -2.02
C GLY A 60 -2.15 7.19 -0.92
N THR A 61 -1.64 8.37 -1.28
CA THR A 61 -1.19 9.43 -0.37
C THR A 61 -2.26 9.88 0.62
N PHE A 62 -3.55 9.83 0.24
CA PHE A 62 -4.65 10.22 1.13
C PHE A 62 -4.87 9.26 2.30
N TYR A 63 -4.51 8.00 2.09
CA TYR A 63 -4.68 6.96 3.10
C TYR A 63 -3.36 6.71 3.83
N GLN A 64 -2.28 6.51 3.09
CA GLN A 64 -0.94 6.27 3.61
C GLN A 64 0.13 6.81 2.67
N ASN A 65 0.60 8.02 2.96
CA ASN A 65 1.82 8.54 2.36
C ASN A 65 3.03 7.87 3.04
N GLY A 66 3.64 6.90 2.37
CA GLY A 66 4.67 6.02 2.93
C GLY A 66 4.08 4.71 3.47
N PRO A 67 3.96 3.67 2.64
CA PRO A 67 3.20 2.45 2.99
C PRO A 67 3.93 1.47 3.92
N GLY A 68 5.06 1.85 4.52
CA GLY A 68 5.91 0.94 5.30
C GLY A 68 5.19 0.25 6.46
N SER A 69 4.37 0.98 7.20
CA SER A 69 3.59 0.41 8.32
C SER A 69 2.47 -0.52 7.85
N ALA A 70 1.81 -0.21 6.73
CA ALA A 70 0.84 -1.13 6.17
C ALA A 70 1.48 -2.38 5.59
N ALA A 71 2.60 -2.26 4.87
CA ALA A 71 3.33 -3.42 4.36
C ALA A 71 3.78 -4.33 5.51
N PHE A 72 4.21 -3.76 6.64
CA PHE A 72 4.55 -4.51 7.84
C PHE A 72 3.34 -5.27 8.39
N ASN A 73 2.19 -4.60 8.53
CA ASN A 73 0.96 -5.23 9.04
C ASN A 73 0.40 -6.29 8.08
N GLU A 74 0.52 -6.06 6.76
CA GLU A 74 0.04 -7.00 5.74
C GLU A 74 0.82 -8.31 5.75
N LYS A 75 2.09 -8.30 6.22
CA LYS A 75 2.89 -9.52 6.33
C LYS A 75 2.18 -10.60 7.15
N ASP A 76 1.54 -10.21 8.24
CA ASP A 76 0.91 -11.17 9.18
C ASP A 76 -0.38 -11.75 8.59
N VAL A 77 -1.01 -11.03 7.66
CA VAL A 77 -2.18 -11.50 6.89
C VAL A 77 -1.76 -12.45 5.78
N LEU A 78 -0.68 -12.11 5.06
CA LEU A 78 -0.19 -12.91 3.92
C LEU A 78 0.50 -14.19 4.35
N TRP A 79 1.23 -14.13 5.47
CA TRP A 79 2.01 -15.23 6.02
C TRP A 79 1.63 -15.40 7.51
N PRO A 80 0.43 -15.94 7.77
CA PRO A 80 0.01 -16.22 9.12
C PRO A 80 1.01 -17.20 9.75
N SER A 81 1.33 -16.96 11.02
CA SER A 81 2.19 -17.86 11.78
C SER A 81 1.53 -19.24 11.79
N VAL A 82 2.26 -20.27 11.37
CA VAL A 82 1.85 -21.66 11.60
C VAL A 82 2.10 -21.92 13.08
N GLU A 83 1.19 -22.64 13.75
CA GLU A 83 1.30 -22.96 15.18
C GLU A 83 2.75 -23.34 15.53
N ASP A 84 3.38 -22.52 16.38
CA ASP A 84 4.77 -22.59 16.88
C ASP A 84 5.90 -21.85 16.12
N GLU A 85 5.68 -21.29 14.93
CA GLU A 85 6.70 -20.49 14.22
C GLU A 85 6.27 -19.03 14.05
N ARG A 86 6.92 -18.13 14.81
CA ARG A 86 6.79 -16.69 14.62
C ARG A 86 7.41 -16.34 13.28
N ASN A 87 6.61 -15.91 12.30
CA ASN A 87 7.11 -15.50 10.98
C ASN A 87 8.04 -14.26 11.13
N PRO A 88 9.37 -14.43 11.06
CA PRO A 88 10.29 -13.35 11.37
C PRO A 88 10.49 -12.50 10.11
N LEU A 89 10.21 -11.20 10.22
CA LEU A 89 10.68 -10.24 9.22
C LEU A 89 12.11 -9.86 9.59
N ASP A 90 13.10 -10.32 8.81
CA ASP A 90 14.51 -10.05 9.10
C ASP A 90 14.88 -8.57 8.87
N PHE A 91 14.35 -7.96 7.81
CA PHE A 91 14.64 -6.58 7.44
C PHE A 91 13.42 -5.86 6.87
N LEU A 92 13.22 -4.61 7.30
CA LEU A 92 12.28 -3.67 6.70
C LEU A 92 13.05 -2.45 6.19
N LEU A 93 12.94 -2.16 4.89
CA LEU A 93 13.54 -0.98 4.27
C LEU A 93 12.44 -0.02 3.81
N CYS A 94 12.41 1.18 4.40
CA CYS A 94 11.49 2.24 4.02
C CYS A 94 12.25 3.35 3.29
N LEU A 95 11.86 3.66 2.06
CA LEU A 95 12.47 4.71 1.25
C LEU A 95 11.48 5.86 1.06
N GLY A 96 11.88 7.07 1.47
CA GLY A 96 11.12 8.30 1.25
C GLY A 96 11.61 9.06 0.01
N THR A 97 10.76 9.92 -0.55
CA THR A 97 11.07 10.79 -1.70
C THR A 97 11.74 12.11 -1.32
N GLY A 98 12.15 12.24 -0.04
CA GLY A 98 12.75 13.46 0.52
C GLY A 98 11.72 14.43 1.12
N ARG A 99 12.17 15.26 2.07
CA ARG A 99 11.37 16.33 2.68
C ARG A 99 12.08 17.65 2.44
N GLN A 100 11.35 18.66 1.96
CA GLN A 100 11.91 20.01 1.89
C GLN A 100 12.07 20.55 3.30
N ALA A 101 13.29 20.95 3.67
CA ALA A 101 13.53 21.64 4.93
C ALA A 101 12.80 22.98 4.89
N SER A 102 11.88 23.21 5.84
CA SER A 102 11.41 24.56 6.09
C SER A 102 12.58 25.34 6.67
N ASP A 103 12.91 26.48 6.07
CA ASP A 103 13.99 27.38 6.51
C ASP A 103 13.57 28.15 7.79
N SER A 104 12.84 27.48 8.68
CA SER A 104 12.56 27.94 10.03
C SER A 104 13.74 27.49 10.89
N GLY A 105 14.72 28.39 11.05
CA GLY A 105 15.96 28.19 11.79
C GLY A 105 15.79 27.89 13.29
N ILE A 106 15.14 26.77 13.61
CA ILE A 106 15.11 26.16 14.93
C ILE A 106 15.42 24.69 14.72
N ARG A 107 16.59 24.29 15.21
CA ARG A 107 17.07 22.90 15.28
C ARG A 107 16.04 22.05 16.02
N ALA A 108 15.15 21.39 15.29
CA ALA A 108 14.29 20.37 15.86
C ALA A 108 15.13 19.10 16.02
N GLY A 109 15.37 18.72 17.28
CA GLY A 109 16.02 17.46 17.63
C GLY A 109 15.30 16.31 16.95
N SER A 110 16.08 15.50 16.24
CA SER A 110 15.67 14.27 15.60
C SER A 110 15.20 13.27 16.66
N HIS A 111 13.88 13.11 16.77
CA HIS A 111 13.30 11.83 17.13
C HIS A 111 12.28 11.51 16.05
N ASP A 112 12.78 10.90 14.97
CA ASP A 112 11.99 10.24 13.95
C ASP A 112 12.04 8.73 14.25
N PHE A 113 10.89 8.20 14.66
CA PHE A 113 10.29 6.86 14.49
C PHE A 113 9.36 6.54 15.67
#